data_AF-A0A353XXN0-F1
#
_entry.id   AF-A0A353XXN0-F1
#
_cell.length_a   1.000
_cell.length_b   1.000
_cell.length_c   1.000
_cell.angle_alpha   90.00
_cell.angle_beta   90.00
_cell.angle_gamma   90.00
#
_symmetry.space_group_name_H-M   'P 1'
#
loop_
_entity.id
_entity.type
_entity.pdbx_description
1 polymer ?
#
loop_
_entity_poly.entity_id
_entity_poly.type
_entity_poly.pdbx_seq_one_letter_code
_entity_poly.pdbx_strand_id
1 'polypeptide(L)'
;MDKFLLFSILLVFIGAFFSSVLQQRRKDRVLKDLDGFQVIARLKKKDVWGCFRSYPNAIELIFSRPYRNRREKTLTSYIMFSDMMKTIEVIFRFHDELSPKNQQRRLKEVQRVAHPDIMHRTGRMTRNFLVAFQEAIGESIGILLTRAQKSMPMKGDEKRMQKLGTGSVSFADNMAYEAVLENYIAHRVVVEMRMDDDSIVEYEGYLKEYSADWMSIVGCQLNEESQLPLRDANRLMLQRVLDFHLQLGLSDKNPQQVIFRLQLTNKGDKTISLCQIQDDNGYQHQIGSKLAPDESITIELTDLPEESLTEIDRSQLPLSLPLIAPERAATDTQSGPRDDVDSDIEEQNPLCPALPNVTLVYYSTRAVDVYVPRSRGLIRHGGEYVGKEHKWNAAQESLSE
;
A
#
# COMPACT_ATOMS: atom_id res chain seq x y z
N MET A 1 -26.99 -21.44 49.71
CA MET A 1 -25.99 -21.05 48.70
C MET A 1 -25.49 -19.67 49.09
N ASP A 2 -24.22 -19.53 49.45
CA ASP A 2 -23.68 -18.29 50.03
C ASP A 2 -23.82 -17.13 49.05
N LYS A 3 -24.32 -15.99 49.53
CA LYS A 3 -24.47 -14.74 48.75
C LYS A 3 -23.16 -14.33 48.06
N PHE A 4 -22.02 -14.70 48.65
CA PHE A 4 -20.69 -14.52 48.07
C PHE A 4 -20.44 -15.33 46.81
N LEU A 5 -20.92 -16.58 46.73
CA LEU A 5 -20.82 -17.42 45.54
C LEU A 5 -21.70 -16.90 44.41
N LEU A 6 -22.90 -16.43 44.73
CA LEU A 6 -23.82 -15.83 43.76
C LEU A 6 -23.26 -14.51 43.20
N PHE A 7 -22.64 -13.69 44.06
CA PHE A 7 -21.98 -12.45 43.66
C PHE A 7 -20.73 -12.70 42.79
N SER A 8 -19.90 -13.69 43.11
CA SER A 8 -18.71 -14.00 42.31
C SER A 8 -19.07 -14.56 40.93
N ILE A 9 -20.08 -15.44 40.85
CA ILE A 9 -20.60 -15.95 39.56
C ILE A 9 -21.17 -14.81 38.72
N LEU A 10 -21.94 -13.91 39.33
CA LEU A 10 -22.50 -12.75 38.64
C LEU A 10 -21.39 -11.81 38.12
N LEU A 11 -20.34 -11.56 38.90
CA LEU A 11 -19.23 -10.70 38.50
C LEU A 11 -18.41 -11.31 37.35
N VAL A 12 -18.17 -12.63 37.39
CA VAL A 12 -17.52 -13.36 36.28
C VAL A 12 -18.39 -13.31 35.03
N PHE A 13 -19.70 -13.51 35.17
CA PHE A 13 -20.63 -13.47 34.04
C PHE A 13 -20.70 -12.08 33.39
N ILE A 14 -20.78 -11.03 34.20
CA ILE A 14 -20.75 -9.63 33.74
C ILE A 14 -19.42 -9.35 33.02
N GLY A 15 -18.28 -9.76 33.61
CA GLY A 15 -16.97 -9.62 32.99
C GLY A 15 -16.86 -10.35 31.65
N ALA A 16 -17.36 -11.58 31.56
CA ALA A 16 -17.39 -12.36 30.33
C ALA A 16 -18.31 -11.75 29.27
N PHE A 17 -19.49 -11.25 29.67
CA PHE A 17 -20.44 -10.58 28.78
C PHE A 17 -19.83 -9.30 28.19
N PHE A 18 -19.27 -8.42 29.03
CA PHE A 18 -18.59 -7.22 28.55
C PHE A 18 -17.40 -7.55 27.66
N SER A 19 -16.62 -8.58 27.99
CA SER A 19 -15.49 -9.04 27.18
C SER A 19 -15.94 -9.53 25.79
N SER A 20 -17.02 -10.33 25.74
CA SER A 20 -17.58 -10.85 24.50
C SER A 20 -18.14 -9.74 23.61
N VAL A 21 -18.89 -8.78 24.18
CA VAL A 21 -19.41 -7.62 23.45
C VAL A 21 -18.28 -6.74 22.91
N LEU A 22 -17.21 -6.53 23.69
CA LEU A 22 -16.02 -5.82 23.22
C LEU A 22 -15.32 -6.57 22.07
N GLN A 23 -15.18 -7.90 22.17
CA GLN A 23 -14.58 -8.72 21.13
C GLN A 23 -15.37 -8.69 19.82
N GLN A 24 -16.70 -8.74 19.88
CA GLN A 24 -17.54 -8.75 18.68
C GLN A 24 -17.51 -7.43 17.89
N ARG A 25 -17.18 -6.32 18.56
CA ARG A 25 -17.04 -5.00 17.92
C ARG A 25 -15.60 -4.63 17.56
N ARG A 26 -14.64 -5.51 17.86
CA ARG A 26 -13.24 -5.24 17.58
C ARG A 26 -12.94 -5.44 16.11
N LYS A 27 -12.38 -4.39 15.53
CA LYS A 27 -11.75 -4.41 14.22
C LYS A 27 -10.30 -4.84 14.38
N ASP A 28 -9.72 -5.41 13.33
CA ASP A 28 -8.27 -5.60 13.27
C ASP A 28 -7.57 -4.24 13.44
N ARG A 29 -6.61 -4.17 14.38
CA ARG A 29 -5.94 -2.93 14.76
C ARG A 29 -5.03 -2.38 13.67
N VAL A 30 -4.43 -3.25 12.87
CA VAL A 30 -3.56 -2.91 11.74
C VAL A 30 -4.42 -2.37 10.60
N LEU A 31 -5.50 -3.06 10.25
CA LEU A 31 -6.39 -2.64 9.17
C LEU A 31 -7.22 -1.40 9.51
N LYS A 32 -7.58 -1.20 10.79
CA LYS A 32 -8.29 0.02 11.23
C LYS A 32 -7.51 1.30 10.89
N ASP A 33 -6.19 1.23 10.81
CA ASP A 33 -5.33 2.35 10.46
C ASP A 33 -5.51 2.83 9.01
N LEU A 34 -6.05 1.96 8.15
CA LEU A 34 -6.36 2.29 6.76
C LEU A 34 -7.71 3.01 6.61
N ASP A 35 -8.55 3.09 7.65
CA ASP A 35 -9.89 3.68 7.55
C ASP A 35 -9.86 5.11 6.95
N GLY A 36 -10.57 5.29 5.85
CA GLY A 36 -10.70 6.57 5.14
C GLY A 36 -9.48 6.95 4.27
N PHE A 37 -8.52 6.05 4.07
CA PHE A 37 -7.46 6.20 3.08
C PHE A 37 -7.83 5.52 1.76
N GLN A 38 -7.37 6.10 0.65
CA GLN A 38 -7.35 5.41 -0.64
C GLN A 38 -6.24 4.35 -0.59
N VAL A 39 -6.57 3.13 -0.97
CA VAL A 39 -5.62 2.01 -0.97
C VAL A 39 -5.78 1.15 -2.21
N ILE A 40 -4.75 0.36 -2.49
CA ILE A 40 -4.75 -0.71 -3.49
C ILE A 40 -4.50 -2.02 -2.76
N ALA A 41 -5.44 -2.96 -2.82
CA ALA A 41 -5.26 -4.31 -2.32
C ALA A 41 -4.96 -5.26 -3.48
N ARG A 42 -3.78 -5.88 -3.44
CA ARG A 42 -3.35 -6.89 -4.41
C ARG A 42 -3.89 -8.25 -4.00
N LEU A 43 -4.58 -8.89 -4.92
CA LEU A 43 -5.04 -10.27 -4.83
C LEU A 43 -4.31 -11.07 -5.93
N LYS A 44 -4.20 -12.40 -5.76
CA LYS A 44 -3.46 -13.33 -6.63
C LYS A 44 -3.53 -13.11 -8.16
N LYS A 45 -4.63 -12.53 -8.67
CA LYS A 45 -4.86 -12.31 -10.11
C LYS A 45 -5.41 -10.93 -10.45
N LYS A 46 -5.59 -10.06 -9.46
CA LYS A 46 -6.21 -8.75 -9.68
C LYS A 46 -5.83 -7.79 -8.56
N ASP A 47 -5.62 -6.54 -8.95
CA ASP A 47 -5.55 -5.44 -8.01
C ASP A 47 -6.94 -4.79 -7.90
N VAL A 48 -7.35 -4.48 -6.68
CA VAL A 48 -8.59 -3.76 -6.40
C VAL A 48 -8.28 -2.50 -5.59
N TRP A 49 -8.95 -1.40 -5.90
CA TRP A 49 -8.67 -0.11 -5.27
C TRP A 49 -9.93 0.54 -4.73
N GLY A 50 -9.77 1.43 -3.75
CA GLY A 50 -10.86 2.21 -3.19
C GLY A 50 -10.52 2.85 -1.85
N CYS A 51 -11.47 3.61 -1.32
CA CYS A 51 -11.41 4.15 0.02
C CYS A 51 -11.71 3.03 1.03
N PHE A 52 -10.76 2.75 1.90
CA PHE A 52 -10.78 1.61 2.80
C PHE A 52 -11.71 1.83 4.00
N ARG A 53 -12.49 0.81 4.33
CA ARG A 53 -13.34 0.76 5.51
C ARG A 53 -13.30 -0.62 6.15
N SER A 54 -12.82 -0.69 7.37
CA SER A 54 -12.75 -1.92 8.16
C SER A 54 -14.04 -2.19 8.92
N TYR A 55 -14.42 -3.46 8.98
CA TYR A 55 -15.45 -4.04 9.84
C TYR A 55 -14.84 -5.22 10.61
N PRO A 56 -15.50 -5.75 11.65
CA PRO A 56 -14.96 -6.88 12.42
C PRO A 56 -14.62 -8.12 11.56
N ASN A 57 -15.47 -8.45 10.57
CA ASN A 57 -15.32 -9.66 9.74
C ASN A 57 -15.25 -9.36 8.24
N ALA A 58 -15.00 -8.11 7.88
CA ALA A 58 -14.94 -7.69 6.49
C ALA A 58 -14.14 -6.41 6.31
N ILE A 59 -13.70 -6.17 5.08
CA ILE A 59 -13.23 -4.87 4.62
C ILE A 59 -14.06 -4.46 3.41
N GLU A 60 -14.22 -3.15 3.24
CA GLU A 60 -14.90 -2.55 2.10
C GLU A 60 -13.98 -1.53 1.44
N LEU A 61 -13.87 -1.59 0.11
CA LEU A 61 -13.17 -0.62 -0.73
C LEU A 61 -14.21 0.15 -1.54
N ILE A 62 -14.47 1.40 -1.18
CA ILE A 62 -15.47 2.25 -1.84
C ILE A 62 -14.82 2.95 -3.03
N PHE A 63 -15.41 2.85 -4.22
CA PHE A 63 -14.89 3.52 -5.41
C PHE A 63 -15.14 5.02 -5.36
N SER A 64 -14.21 5.80 -5.91
CA SER A 64 -14.38 7.25 -6.08
C SER A 64 -15.48 7.58 -7.11
N ARG A 65 -15.68 6.71 -8.09
CA ARG A 65 -16.72 6.82 -9.12
C ARG A 65 -17.42 5.48 -9.31
N PRO A 66 -18.72 5.46 -9.65
CA PRO A 66 -19.43 4.23 -9.93
C PRO A 66 -18.76 3.48 -11.10
N TYR A 67 -18.42 2.22 -10.89
CA TYR A 67 -17.76 1.37 -11.88
C TYR A 67 -18.81 0.51 -12.59
N ARG A 68 -18.87 0.56 -13.93
CA ARG A 68 -19.71 -0.36 -14.71
C ARG A 68 -18.93 -1.62 -15.04
N ASN A 69 -19.46 -2.76 -14.64
CA ASN A 69 -18.84 -4.05 -14.96
C ASN A 69 -19.16 -4.52 -16.39
N ARG A 70 -18.53 -5.62 -16.83
CA ARG A 70 -18.79 -6.26 -18.14
C ARG A 70 -20.24 -6.67 -18.40
N ARG A 71 -21.09 -6.67 -17.36
CA ARG A 71 -22.53 -6.99 -17.44
C ARG A 71 -23.40 -5.74 -17.25
N GLU A 72 -22.82 -4.56 -17.48
CA GLU A 72 -23.46 -3.23 -17.38
C GLU A 72 -24.05 -2.89 -16.00
N LYS A 73 -23.67 -3.63 -14.96
CA LYS A 73 -24.09 -3.30 -13.59
C LYS A 73 -23.13 -2.27 -13.00
N THR A 74 -23.73 -1.24 -12.41
CA THR A 74 -23.03 -0.20 -11.66
C THR A 74 -22.67 -0.73 -10.27
N LEU A 75 -21.38 -0.72 -9.95
CA LEU A 75 -20.80 -1.12 -8.67
C LEU A 75 -20.22 0.11 -7.98
N THR A 76 -20.36 0.17 -6.65
CA THR A 76 -19.89 1.31 -5.84
C THR A 76 -18.82 0.91 -4.82
N SER A 77 -18.69 -0.39 -4.50
CA SER A 77 -17.65 -0.89 -3.61
C SER A 77 -17.31 -2.35 -3.85
N TYR A 78 -16.15 -2.78 -3.34
CA TYR A 78 -15.80 -4.18 -3.11
C TYR A 78 -15.90 -4.51 -1.63
N ILE A 79 -16.73 -5.48 -1.27
CA ILE A 79 -16.82 -6.00 0.10
C ILE A 79 -16.13 -7.38 0.13
N MET A 80 -15.13 -7.53 0.99
CA MET A 80 -14.37 -8.75 1.19
C MET A 80 -14.54 -9.23 2.62
N PHE A 81 -15.20 -10.37 2.82
CA PHE A 81 -15.34 -11.03 4.11
C PHE A 81 -14.04 -11.75 4.51
N SER A 82 -13.94 -12.16 5.78
CA SER A 82 -12.74 -12.78 6.38
C SER A 82 -12.05 -13.85 5.52
N ASP A 83 -12.79 -14.75 4.87
CA ASP A 83 -12.15 -15.79 4.03
C ASP A 83 -11.53 -15.22 2.75
N MET A 84 -12.16 -14.21 2.16
CA MET A 84 -11.60 -13.49 1.01
C MET A 84 -10.41 -12.63 1.42
N MET A 85 -10.40 -12.08 2.64
CA MET A 85 -9.27 -11.31 3.15
C MET A 85 -7.98 -12.12 3.20
N LYS A 86 -8.06 -13.43 3.46
CA LYS A 86 -6.90 -14.35 3.41
C LYS A 86 -6.27 -14.47 2.02
N THR A 87 -7.00 -14.11 0.97
CA THR A 87 -6.50 -14.13 -0.41
C THR A 87 -5.74 -12.87 -0.80
N ILE A 88 -5.81 -11.82 0.03
CA ILE A 88 -5.05 -10.58 -0.17
C ILE A 88 -3.58 -10.90 0.06
N GLU A 89 -2.75 -10.48 -0.88
CA GLU A 89 -1.30 -10.61 -0.79
C GLU A 89 -0.71 -9.44 -0.04
N VAL A 90 -1.11 -8.22 -0.40
CA VAL A 90 -0.56 -7.00 0.18
C VAL A 90 -1.54 -5.86 -0.06
N ILE A 91 -1.59 -4.90 0.88
CA ILE A 91 -2.33 -3.66 0.70
C ILE A 91 -1.33 -2.51 0.69
N PHE A 92 -1.40 -1.69 -0.35
CA PHE A 92 -0.59 -0.51 -0.55
C PHE A 92 -1.38 0.75 -0.26
N ARG A 93 -0.73 1.68 0.45
CA ARG A 93 -1.18 3.05 0.64
C ARG A 93 -0.12 3.99 0.05
N PHE A 94 -0.28 4.31 -1.24
CA PHE A 94 0.63 5.20 -1.96
C PHE A 94 0.40 6.67 -1.58
N HIS A 95 1.47 7.41 -1.30
CA HIS A 95 1.39 8.78 -0.82
C HIS A 95 0.80 9.75 -1.86
N ASP A 96 1.23 9.62 -3.10
CA ASP A 96 0.82 10.42 -4.26
C ASP A 96 -0.64 10.19 -4.67
N GLU A 97 -1.26 9.08 -4.25
CA GLU A 97 -2.67 8.76 -4.49
C GLU A 97 -3.62 9.28 -3.41
N LEU A 98 -3.08 9.80 -2.30
CA LEU A 98 -3.89 10.35 -1.21
C LEU A 98 -4.34 11.78 -1.49
N SER A 99 -5.50 12.16 -0.94
CA SER A 99 -5.90 13.57 -0.88
C SER A 99 -4.89 14.39 -0.04
N PRO A 100 -4.72 15.70 -0.27
CA PRO A 100 -3.76 16.53 0.47
C PRO A 100 -3.91 16.43 2.00
N LYS A 101 -5.15 16.34 2.49
CA LYS A 101 -5.45 16.12 3.91
C LYS A 101 -4.91 14.77 4.41
N ASN A 102 -5.10 13.71 3.63
CA ASN A 102 -4.63 12.37 3.97
C ASN A 102 -3.12 12.24 3.81
N GLN A 103 -2.49 12.96 2.88
CA GLN A 103 -1.03 13.06 2.77
C GLN A 103 -0.41 13.62 4.05
N GLN A 104 -0.94 14.73 4.57
CA GLN A 104 -0.47 15.31 5.84
C GLN A 104 -0.72 14.37 7.03
N ARG A 105 -1.87 13.69 7.05
CA ARG A 105 -2.18 12.68 8.08
C ARG A 105 -1.14 11.56 8.08
N ARG A 106 -0.82 11.02 6.90
CA ARG A 106 0.21 9.99 6.72
C ARG A 106 1.58 10.47 7.18
N LEU A 107 2.02 11.67 6.78
CA LEU A 107 3.34 12.19 7.16
C LEU A 107 3.49 12.31 8.69
N LYS A 108 2.45 12.81 9.38
CA LYS A 108 2.42 12.87 10.85
C LYS A 108 2.47 11.48 11.48
N GLU A 109 1.80 10.50 10.88
CA GLU A 109 1.86 9.11 11.35
C GLU A 109 3.26 8.52 11.20
N VAL A 110 3.90 8.65 10.03
CA VAL A 110 5.25 8.15 9.78
C VAL A 110 6.25 8.79 10.75
N GLN A 111 6.18 10.11 10.94
CA GLN A 111 7.06 10.83 11.87
C GLN A 111 6.89 10.34 13.31
N ARG A 112 5.64 10.10 13.74
CA ARG A 112 5.33 9.61 15.09
C ARG A 112 5.78 8.16 15.30
N VAL A 113 5.75 7.33 14.26
CA VAL A 113 6.29 5.96 14.33
C VAL A 113 7.80 5.97 14.39
N ALA A 114 8.47 6.80 13.59
CA ALA A 114 9.93 6.93 13.62
C ALA A 114 10.45 7.53 14.94
N HIS A 115 9.64 8.35 15.63
CA HIS A 115 10.00 9.00 16.89
C HIS A 115 8.89 8.82 17.94
N PRO A 116 8.77 7.64 18.57
CA PRO A 116 7.65 7.34 19.45
C PRO A 116 7.79 8.02 20.83
N ASP A 117 6.75 8.76 21.21
CA ASP A 117 6.64 9.43 22.52
C ASP A 117 6.46 8.43 23.68
N ILE A 118 6.87 8.84 24.89
CA ILE A 118 6.78 8.02 26.12
C ILE A 118 5.33 7.56 26.38
N MET A 119 4.34 8.44 26.20
CA MET A 119 2.93 8.10 26.43
C MET A 119 2.43 6.99 25.50
N HIS A 120 2.87 6.99 24.24
CA HIS A 120 2.54 5.93 23.28
C HIS A 120 3.17 4.59 23.68
N ARG A 121 4.40 4.61 24.20
CA ARG A 121 5.07 3.41 24.73
C ARG A 121 4.33 2.83 25.93
N THR A 122 3.94 3.66 26.91
CA THR A 122 3.24 3.20 28.12
C THR A 122 1.84 2.67 27.81
N GLY A 123 1.10 3.33 26.90
CA GLY A 123 -0.22 2.85 26.47
C GLY A 123 -0.13 1.47 25.80
N ARG A 124 0.91 1.25 24.98
CA ARG A 124 1.15 -0.04 24.32
C ARG A 124 1.56 -1.12 25.33
N MET A 125 2.44 -0.80 26.27
CA MET A 125 2.83 -1.69 27.36
C MET A 125 1.62 -2.14 28.19
N THR A 126 0.75 -1.20 28.59
CA THR A 126 -0.47 -1.49 29.36
C THR A 126 -1.41 -2.40 28.58
N ARG A 127 -1.60 -2.13 27.28
CA ARG A 127 -2.43 -2.97 26.40
C ARG A 127 -1.88 -4.40 26.33
N ASN A 128 -0.57 -4.55 26.11
CA ASN A 128 0.06 -5.87 25.98
C ASN A 128 0.01 -6.63 27.31
N PHE A 129 0.19 -5.94 28.43
CA PHE A 129 0.00 -6.52 29.75
C PHE A 129 -1.42 -7.07 29.95
N LEU A 130 -2.45 -6.30 29.57
CA LEU A 130 -3.84 -6.76 29.66
C LEU A 130 -4.13 -7.98 28.78
N VAL A 131 -3.50 -8.05 27.61
CA VAL A 131 -3.59 -9.21 26.70
C VAL A 131 -2.98 -10.45 27.34
N ALA A 132 -1.71 -10.37 27.74
CA ALA A 132 -1.01 -11.49 28.37
C ALA A 132 -1.72 -11.94 29.66
N PHE A 133 -2.30 -10.99 30.41
CA PHE A 133 -3.09 -11.28 31.59
C PHE A 133 -4.39 -12.04 31.27
N GLN A 134 -5.10 -11.66 30.20
CA GLN A 134 -6.29 -12.38 29.74
C GLN A 134 -5.96 -13.81 29.29
N GLU A 135 -4.86 -14.00 28.57
CA GLU A 135 -4.38 -15.32 28.15
C GLU A 135 -4.04 -16.21 29.34
N ALA A 136 -3.28 -15.70 30.31
CA ALA A 136 -2.90 -16.44 31.52
C ALA A 136 -4.11 -16.84 32.39
N ILE A 137 -5.15 -16.00 32.47
CA ILE A 137 -6.41 -16.35 33.13
C ILE A 137 -7.11 -17.49 32.39
N GLY A 138 -7.19 -17.41 31.06
CA GLY A 138 -7.80 -18.46 30.22
C GLY A 138 -7.12 -19.81 30.42
N GLU A 139 -5.78 -19.83 30.40
CA GLU A 139 -4.99 -21.04 30.64
C GLU A 139 -5.22 -21.60 32.05
N SER A 140 -5.22 -20.74 33.07
CA SER A 140 -5.46 -21.13 34.47
C SER A 140 -6.85 -21.74 34.67
N ILE A 141 -7.89 -21.16 34.04
CA ILE A 141 -9.25 -21.72 34.05
C ILE A 141 -9.29 -23.07 33.34
N GLY A 142 -8.60 -23.22 32.20
CA GLY A 142 -8.50 -24.48 31.47
C GLY A 142 -7.85 -25.61 32.28
N ILE A 143 -6.81 -25.31 33.05
CA ILE A 143 -6.16 -26.27 33.96
C ILE A 143 -7.10 -26.67 35.11
N LEU A 144 -7.83 -25.71 35.68
CA LEU A 144 -8.81 -25.97 36.75
C LEU A 144 -9.98 -26.83 36.25
N LEU A 145 -10.50 -26.55 35.06
CA LEU A 145 -11.55 -27.36 34.41
C LEU A 145 -11.05 -28.79 34.14
N THR A 146 -9.81 -28.93 33.66
CA THR A 146 -9.21 -30.25 33.40
C THR A 146 -8.99 -31.05 34.69
N ARG A 147 -8.61 -30.39 35.79
CA ARG A 147 -8.50 -31.03 37.12
C ARG A 147 -9.86 -31.43 37.68
N ALA A 148 -10.87 -30.57 37.54
CA ALA A 148 -12.24 -30.89 37.94
C ALA A 148 -12.85 -32.06 37.13
N GLN A 149 -12.54 -32.13 35.83
CA GLN A 149 -12.92 -33.24 34.94
C GLN A 149 -12.25 -34.56 35.34
N LYS A 150 -10.96 -34.56 35.73
CA LYS A 150 -10.27 -35.76 36.24
C LYS A 150 -10.86 -36.29 37.56
N SER A 151 -11.54 -35.45 38.33
CA SER A 151 -12.19 -35.83 39.58
C SER A 151 -13.64 -36.32 39.44
N MET A 152 -14.26 -36.26 38.24
CA MET A 152 -15.61 -36.77 37.99
C MET A 152 -15.59 -38.03 37.09
N PRO A 153 -16.04 -39.20 37.56
CA PRO A 153 -16.12 -40.39 36.74
C PRO A 153 -17.41 -40.36 35.92
N MET A 154 -17.42 -39.69 34.76
CA MET A 154 -18.53 -39.82 33.80
C MET A 154 -18.15 -40.77 32.66
N LYS A 155 -18.73 -41.99 32.73
CA LYS A 155 -18.77 -42.92 31.61
C LYS A 155 -19.79 -42.41 30.58
N GLY A 156 -19.31 -42.13 29.36
CA GLY A 156 -20.14 -42.02 28.16
C GLY A 156 -20.60 -40.61 27.82
N ASP A 157 -19.70 -39.78 27.28
CA ASP A 157 -20.02 -38.85 26.16
C ASP A 157 -18.76 -38.11 25.65
N GLU A 158 -17.64 -38.83 25.49
CA GLU A 158 -16.36 -38.27 25.03
C GLU A 158 -16.48 -37.55 23.67
N LYS A 159 -17.35 -38.03 22.77
CA LYS A 159 -17.50 -37.46 21.41
C LYS A 159 -18.36 -36.20 21.33
N ARG A 160 -19.28 -35.97 22.28
CA ARG A 160 -20.10 -34.73 22.33
C ARG A 160 -19.33 -33.60 23.02
N MET A 161 -18.43 -33.94 23.94
CA MET A 161 -17.62 -32.97 24.70
C MET A 161 -16.35 -32.51 23.98
N GLN A 162 -15.75 -33.32 23.10
CA GLN A 162 -14.63 -32.88 22.26
C GLN A 162 -15.00 -31.72 21.31
N LYS A 163 -16.26 -31.65 20.86
CA LYS A 163 -16.79 -30.56 20.03
C LYS A 163 -17.05 -29.26 20.80
N LEU A 164 -17.28 -29.33 22.12
CA LEU A 164 -17.44 -28.15 22.98
C LEU A 164 -16.08 -27.57 23.41
N GLY A 165 -15.07 -28.44 23.60
CA GLY A 165 -13.69 -28.02 23.90
C GLY A 165 -12.93 -27.44 22.69
N THR A 166 -13.29 -27.83 21.47
CA THR A 166 -12.69 -27.26 20.23
C THR A 166 -13.42 -26.01 19.73
N GLY A 167 -14.68 -25.79 20.15
CA GLY A 167 -15.48 -24.63 19.71
C GLY A 167 -15.28 -23.34 20.52
N SER A 168 -14.46 -23.35 21.57
CA SER A 168 -14.35 -22.23 22.52
C SER A 168 -12.97 -21.59 22.63
N VAL A 169 -12.01 -21.94 21.75
CA VAL A 169 -10.62 -21.41 21.81
C VAL A 169 -10.17 -20.64 20.55
N SER A 170 -11.00 -20.50 19.51
CA SER A 170 -10.63 -19.71 18.30
C SER A 170 -10.87 -18.19 18.45
N PHE A 171 -11.38 -17.72 19.59
CA PHE A 171 -11.72 -16.30 19.77
C PHE A 171 -10.57 -15.42 20.30
N ALA A 172 -9.41 -16.03 20.61
CA ALA A 172 -8.21 -15.32 21.07
C ALA A 172 -7.27 -14.91 19.92
N ASP A 173 -7.50 -15.39 18.69
CA ASP A 173 -6.54 -15.25 17.60
C ASP A 173 -6.17 -13.79 17.34
N ASN A 174 -7.08 -12.82 17.47
CA ASN A 174 -6.79 -11.40 17.21
C ASN A 174 -5.87 -10.69 18.22
N MET A 175 -5.45 -11.34 19.31
CA MET A 175 -4.65 -10.72 20.37
C MET A 175 -3.24 -11.28 20.51
N ALA A 176 -2.72 -12.05 19.56
CA ALA A 176 -1.39 -12.65 19.68
C ALA A 176 -0.31 -11.61 20.03
N TYR A 177 0.06 -11.52 21.31
CA TYR A 177 1.23 -10.78 21.75
C TYR A 177 2.45 -11.57 21.29
N GLU A 178 3.33 -10.94 20.54
CA GLU A 178 4.54 -11.57 20.06
C GLU A 178 5.74 -10.74 20.47
N ALA A 179 6.48 -11.24 21.47
CA ALA A 179 7.61 -10.54 22.07
C ALA A 179 8.66 -10.12 21.04
N VAL A 180 8.86 -10.92 20.00
CA VAL A 180 9.79 -10.62 18.90
C VAL A 180 9.32 -9.37 18.15
N LEU A 181 8.10 -9.38 17.61
CA LEU A 181 7.56 -8.24 16.86
C LEU A 181 7.42 -6.99 17.71
N GLU A 182 7.11 -7.14 19.00
CA GLU A 182 7.00 -6.02 19.92
C GLU A 182 8.31 -5.23 20.03
N ASN A 183 9.46 -5.93 20.09
CA ASN A 183 10.79 -5.31 20.16
C ASN A 183 11.15 -4.54 18.88
N TYR A 184 10.63 -4.96 17.72
CA TYR A 184 10.93 -4.34 16.43
C TYR A 184 10.02 -3.15 16.09
N ILE A 185 9.02 -2.85 16.91
CA ILE A 185 8.14 -1.72 16.63
C ILE A 185 8.90 -0.41 16.73
N ALA A 186 8.58 0.51 15.81
CA ALA A 186 9.28 1.77 15.59
C ALA A 186 10.74 1.62 15.10
N HIS A 187 11.19 0.41 14.76
CA HIS A 187 12.50 0.17 14.16
C HIS A 187 12.37 -0.04 12.65
N ARG A 188 13.48 0.20 11.92
CA ARG A 188 13.56 -0.13 10.51
C ARG A 188 13.68 -1.63 10.33
N VAL A 189 12.81 -2.16 9.47
CA VAL A 189 12.75 -3.57 9.11
C VAL A 189 12.70 -3.71 7.60
N VAL A 190 13.18 -4.84 7.11
CA VAL A 190 12.97 -5.28 5.74
C VAL A 190 12.03 -6.46 5.78
N VAL A 191 10.91 -6.37 5.07
CA VAL A 191 9.96 -7.47 4.96
C VAL A 191 10.10 -8.09 3.60
N GLU A 192 10.57 -9.34 3.59
CA GLU A 192 10.63 -10.18 2.41
C GLU A 192 9.30 -10.92 2.26
N MET A 193 8.72 -10.86 1.06
CA MET A 193 7.52 -11.59 0.70
C MET A 193 7.76 -12.41 -0.55
N ARG A 194 7.36 -13.69 -0.49
CA ARG A 194 7.23 -14.52 -1.68
C ARG A 194 5.85 -14.31 -2.28
N MET A 195 5.84 -13.81 -3.51
CA MET A 195 4.63 -13.64 -4.30
C MET A 195 4.20 -14.98 -4.92
N ASP A 196 2.98 -15.04 -5.42
CA ASP A 196 2.42 -16.26 -6.04
C ASP A 196 3.17 -16.68 -7.33
N ASP A 197 3.88 -15.76 -7.97
CA ASP A 197 4.75 -15.99 -9.14
C ASP A 197 6.18 -16.42 -8.75
N ASP A 198 6.40 -16.76 -7.48
CA ASP A 198 7.70 -17.11 -6.88
C ASP A 198 8.72 -15.96 -6.88
N SER A 199 8.30 -14.75 -7.27
CA SER A 199 9.13 -13.56 -7.11
C SER A 199 9.26 -13.19 -5.63
N ILE A 200 10.44 -12.70 -5.28
CA ILE A 200 10.72 -12.20 -3.93
C ILE A 200 10.69 -10.68 -4.00
N VAL A 201 9.83 -10.08 -3.19
CA VAL A 201 9.71 -8.62 -3.07
C VAL A 201 10.08 -8.22 -1.65
N GLU A 202 10.92 -7.20 -1.52
CA GLU A 202 11.36 -6.66 -0.24
C GLU A 202 10.77 -5.26 -0.02
N TYR A 203 10.27 -5.02 1.19
CA TYR A 203 9.79 -3.71 1.62
C TYR A 203 10.61 -3.23 2.83
N GLU A 204 11.41 -2.18 2.63
CA GLU A 204 12.13 -1.50 3.70
C GLU A 204 11.29 -0.36 4.27
N GLY A 205 11.08 -0.33 5.59
CA GLY A 205 10.41 0.78 6.27
C GLY A 205 10.36 0.59 7.79
N TYR A 206 9.52 1.35 8.48
CA TYR A 206 9.34 1.24 9.93
C TYR A 206 8.19 0.30 10.28
N LEU A 207 8.42 -0.68 11.17
CA LEU A 207 7.34 -1.51 11.69
C LEU A 207 6.45 -0.68 12.63
N LYS A 208 5.21 -0.40 12.21
CA LYS A 208 4.26 0.46 12.95
C LYS A 208 3.43 -0.32 13.96
N GLU A 209 2.79 -1.38 13.51
CA GLU A 209 1.89 -2.22 14.30
C GLU A 209 1.74 -3.59 13.62
N TYR A 210 1.48 -4.63 14.41
CA TYR A 210 1.13 -5.97 13.95
C TYR A 210 -0.18 -6.41 14.59
N SER A 211 -0.92 -7.34 14.01
CA SER A 211 -1.99 -8.13 14.62
C SER A 211 -1.64 -9.61 14.46
N ALA A 212 -2.60 -10.51 14.68
CA ALA A 212 -2.34 -11.91 14.38
C ALA A 212 -2.32 -12.22 12.88
N ASP A 213 -3.08 -11.47 12.09
CA ASP A 213 -3.19 -11.70 10.66
C ASP A 213 -2.34 -10.73 9.84
N TRP A 214 -2.00 -9.54 10.36
CA TRP A 214 -1.43 -8.45 9.57
C TRP A 214 -0.22 -7.78 10.22
N MET A 215 0.63 -7.18 9.40
CA MET A 215 1.70 -6.29 9.83
C MET A 215 1.68 -5.02 8.98
N SER A 216 1.98 -3.87 9.58
CA SER A 216 2.06 -2.59 8.89
C SER A 216 3.49 -2.06 8.90
N ILE A 217 4.02 -1.84 7.70
CA ILE A 217 5.32 -1.20 7.47
C ILE A 217 5.04 0.15 6.82
N VAL A 218 5.52 1.22 7.45
CA VAL A 218 5.25 2.59 6.99
C VAL A 218 6.53 3.31 6.61
N GLY A 219 6.39 4.29 5.72
CA GLY A 219 7.51 5.07 5.22
C GLY A 219 8.40 4.30 4.24
N CYS A 220 7.84 3.28 3.57
CA CYS A 220 8.57 2.52 2.57
C CYS A 220 8.81 3.35 1.31
N GLN A 221 9.87 2.98 0.59
CA GLN A 221 10.18 3.51 -0.73
C GLN A 221 10.20 2.36 -1.73
N LEU A 222 9.33 2.43 -2.72
CA LEU A 222 9.23 1.43 -3.77
C LEU A 222 9.81 2.01 -5.06
N ASN A 223 10.79 1.31 -5.63
CA ASN A 223 11.32 1.64 -6.95
C ASN A 223 10.50 0.88 -7.98
N GLU A 224 9.71 1.60 -8.77
CA GLU A 224 8.87 1.01 -9.81
C GLU A 224 9.46 1.34 -11.18
N GLU A 225 9.66 0.32 -12.00
CA GLU A 225 9.82 0.49 -13.44
C GLU A 225 8.46 0.83 -14.03
N SER A 226 8.39 1.95 -14.71
CA SER A 226 7.18 2.43 -15.36
C SER A 226 7.36 2.40 -16.86
N GLN A 227 6.40 1.78 -17.53
CA GLN A 227 6.29 1.75 -18.98
C GLN A 227 5.14 2.64 -19.41
N LEU A 228 5.46 3.71 -20.14
CA LEU A 228 4.51 4.72 -20.56
C LEU A 228 4.45 4.79 -22.09
N PRO A 229 3.41 4.22 -22.72
CA PRO A 229 3.22 4.31 -24.16
C PRO A 229 3.04 5.78 -24.57
N LEU A 230 3.89 6.27 -25.47
CA LEU A 230 3.84 7.65 -25.94
C LEU A 230 2.73 7.88 -26.97
N ARG A 231 2.13 6.80 -27.50
CA ARG A 231 0.98 6.87 -28.40
C ARG A 231 -0.33 7.32 -27.73
N ASP A 232 -0.43 7.16 -26.41
CA ASP A 232 -1.66 7.43 -25.64
C ASP A 232 -1.60 8.83 -25.02
N ALA A 233 -1.93 9.84 -25.82
CA ALA A 233 -1.93 11.25 -25.41
C ALA A 233 -2.76 11.49 -24.14
N ASN A 234 -3.92 10.83 -23.99
CA ASN A 234 -4.77 10.96 -22.82
C ASN A 234 -4.05 10.47 -21.56
N ARG A 235 -3.39 9.31 -21.62
CA ARG A 235 -2.62 8.78 -20.49
C ARG A 235 -1.41 9.65 -20.15
N LEU A 236 -0.79 10.28 -21.15
CA LEU A 236 0.30 11.24 -20.94
C LEU A 236 -0.19 12.50 -20.22
N MET A 237 -1.33 13.06 -20.63
CA MET A 237 -1.93 14.23 -19.96
C MET A 237 -2.37 13.94 -18.52
N LEU A 238 -2.73 12.70 -18.20
CA LEU A 238 -3.13 12.31 -16.85
C LEU A 238 -1.94 12.00 -15.92
N GLN A 239 -0.69 12.11 -16.40
CA GLN A 239 0.48 11.91 -15.56
C GLN A 239 0.58 12.99 -14.48
N ARG A 240 0.87 12.57 -13.24
CA ARG A 240 1.03 13.50 -12.11
C ARG A 240 2.46 14.02 -11.96
N VAL A 241 3.43 13.26 -12.44
CA VAL A 241 4.85 13.44 -12.12
C VAL A 241 5.66 13.93 -13.32
N LEU A 242 5.18 13.69 -14.54
CA LEU A 242 5.84 14.06 -15.77
C LEU A 242 4.91 14.91 -16.63
N ASP A 243 5.43 16.01 -17.15
CA ASP A 243 4.82 16.74 -18.27
C ASP A 243 5.58 16.40 -19.56
N PHE A 244 4.84 16.32 -20.66
CA PHE A 244 5.38 15.94 -21.96
C PHE A 244 5.14 17.04 -22.96
N HIS A 245 6.12 17.26 -23.83
CA HIS A 245 5.93 18.07 -25.02
C HIS A 245 6.53 17.30 -26.20
N LEU A 246 5.64 16.86 -27.09
CA LEU A 246 5.99 16.05 -28.25
C LEU A 246 6.09 16.95 -29.47
N GLN A 247 7.15 16.80 -30.26
CA GLN A 247 7.28 17.44 -31.55
C GLN A 247 7.66 16.40 -32.60
N LEU A 248 6.95 16.40 -33.72
CA LEU A 248 7.26 15.59 -34.88
C LEU A 248 7.54 16.52 -36.06
N GLY A 249 8.61 16.27 -36.78
CA GLY A 249 8.97 17.03 -37.97
C GLY A 249 9.62 16.14 -39.02
N LEU A 250 9.83 16.70 -40.21
CA LEU A 250 10.65 16.06 -41.25
C LEU A 250 12.08 16.61 -41.16
N SER A 251 13.06 15.76 -41.45
CA SER A 251 14.47 16.17 -41.49
C SER A 251 14.74 17.07 -42.70
N ASP A 252 15.38 18.22 -42.47
CA ASP A 252 15.82 19.12 -43.54
C ASP A 252 16.78 18.45 -44.53
N LYS A 253 17.51 17.42 -44.07
CA LYS A 253 18.49 16.67 -44.88
C LYS A 253 17.86 15.52 -45.66
N ASN A 254 16.78 14.94 -45.13
CA ASN A 254 16.06 13.84 -45.76
C ASN A 254 14.55 13.99 -45.50
N PRO A 255 13.77 14.51 -46.47
CA PRO A 255 12.34 14.74 -46.31
C PRO A 255 11.50 13.47 -46.04
N GLN A 256 12.08 12.27 -46.19
CA GLN A 256 11.43 11.01 -45.82
C GLN A 256 11.68 10.59 -44.37
N GLN A 257 12.67 11.19 -43.70
CA GLN A 257 13.04 10.88 -42.32
C GLN A 257 12.22 11.74 -41.36
N VAL A 258 11.48 11.08 -40.47
CA VAL A 258 10.74 11.74 -39.39
C VAL A 258 11.68 11.93 -38.20
N ILE A 259 11.70 13.15 -37.65
CA ILE A 259 12.38 13.49 -36.41
C ILE A 259 11.32 13.59 -35.31
N PHE A 260 11.50 12.81 -34.25
CA PHE A 260 10.66 12.88 -33.06
C PHE A 260 11.46 13.49 -31.91
N ARG A 261 10.98 14.62 -31.39
CA ARG A 261 11.53 15.26 -30.20
C ARG A 261 10.55 15.10 -29.05
N LEU A 262 11.06 14.56 -27.95
CA LEU A 262 10.35 14.40 -26.70
C LEU A 262 11.01 15.29 -25.65
N GLN A 263 10.31 16.33 -25.22
CA GLN A 263 10.69 17.09 -24.04
C GLN A 263 9.91 16.57 -22.84
N LEU A 264 10.65 16.19 -21.79
CA LEU A 264 10.13 15.70 -20.52
C LEU A 264 10.46 16.71 -19.43
N THR A 265 9.48 17.02 -18.58
CA THR A 265 9.72 17.83 -17.37
C THR A 265 9.28 17.06 -16.14
N ASN A 266 10.17 16.92 -15.16
CA ASN A 266 9.82 16.28 -13.89
C ASN A 266 9.11 17.28 -12.99
N LYS A 267 7.82 17.06 -12.72
CA LYS A 267 7.01 17.82 -11.76
C LYS A 267 6.81 17.10 -10.43
N GLY A 268 7.46 15.95 -10.27
CA GLY A 268 7.56 15.23 -9.00
C GLY A 268 8.48 15.90 -8.00
N ASP A 269 8.37 15.46 -6.76
CA ASP A 269 9.25 15.83 -5.64
C ASP A 269 10.52 14.96 -5.56
N LYS A 270 10.65 13.97 -6.44
CA LYS A 270 11.78 13.03 -6.48
C LYS A 270 12.40 12.93 -7.86
N THR A 271 13.67 12.54 -7.89
CA THR A 271 14.41 12.27 -9.12
C THR A 271 13.85 11.06 -9.86
N ILE A 272 13.67 11.20 -11.17
CA ILE A 272 13.28 10.12 -12.09
C ILE A 272 14.52 9.68 -12.87
N SER A 273 14.72 8.37 -13.03
CA SER A 273 15.77 7.83 -13.91
C SER A 273 15.17 7.41 -15.23
N LEU A 274 15.49 8.11 -16.31
CA LEU A 274 15.07 7.81 -17.66
C LEU A 274 16.03 6.77 -18.26
N CYS A 275 15.50 5.60 -18.59
CA CYS A 275 16.31 4.48 -19.06
C CYS A 275 16.43 4.51 -20.58
N GLN A 276 15.30 4.28 -21.24
CA GLN A 276 15.26 4.07 -22.68
C GLN A 276 13.88 4.38 -23.26
N ILE A 277 13.84 4.57 -24.56
CA ILE A 277 12.62 4.50 -25.37
C ILE A 277 12.71 3.22 -26.19
N GLN A 278 11.63 2.44 -26.23
CA GLN A 278 11.57 1.19 -26.96
C GLN A 278 10.28 1.06 -27.75
N ASP A 279 10.26 0.23 -28.78
CA ASP A 279 9.02 -0.18 -29.46
C ASP A 279 8.70 -1.66 -29.22
N ASP A 280 7.56 -2.11 -29.72
CA ASP A 280 7.11 -3.51 -29.61
C ASP A 280 7.92 -4.46 -30.51
N ASN A 281 8.71 -3.93 -31.45
CA ASN A 281 9.41 -4.65 -32.52
C ASN A 281 10.93 -4.73 -32.31
N GLY A 282 11.42 -4.31 -31.14
CA GLY A 282 12.81 -4.48 -30.70
C GLY A 282 13.72 -3.26 -30.91
N TYR A 283 13.20 -2.12 -31.36
CA TYR A 283 13.93 -0.85 -31.32
C TYR A 283 14.15 -0.42 -29.87
N GLN A 284 15.36 0.04 -29.57
CA GLN A 284 15.74 0.58 -28.27
C GLN A 284 16.68 1.77 -28.44
N HIS A 285 16.32 2.88 -27.82
CA HIS A 285 17.14 4.09 -27.73
C HIS A 285 17.49 4.35 -26.26
N GLN A 286 18.76 4.24 -25.91
CA GLN A 286 19.24 4.47 -24.54
C GLN A 286 19.32 5.96 -24.24
N ILE A 287 18.72 6.37 -23.12
CA ILE A 287 18.77 7.74 -22.60
C ILE A 287 19.80 7.82 -21.48
N GLY A 288 19.66 6.97 -20.46
CA GLY A 288 20.60 6.88 -19.33
C GLY A 288 20.75 8.18 -18.52
N SER A 289 19.68 8.95 -18.34
CA SER A 289 19.71 10.25 -17.66
C SER A 289 18.86 10.27 -16.40
N LYS A 290 19.20 11.17 -15.46
CA LYS A 290 18.42 11.42 -14.24
C LYS A 290 17.83 12.81 -14.32
N LEU A 291 16.55 12.92 -14.02
CA LEU A 291 15.78 14.15 -14.07
C LEU A 291 15.40 14.56 -12.64
N ALA A 292 16.04 15.59 -12.10
CA ALA A 292 15.72 16.15 -10.80
C ALA A 292 14.35 16.88 -10.81
N PRO A 293 13.75 17.16 -9.65
CA PRO A 293 12.52 17.97 -9.57
C PRO A 293 12.67 19.30 -10.34
N ASP A 294 11.64 19.63 -11.13
CA ASP A 294 11.56 20.77 -12.05
C ASP A 294 12.60 20.82 -13.17
N GLU A 295 13.42 19.79 -13.32
CA GLU A 295 14.36 19.66 -14.43
C GLU A 295 13.65 19.20 -15.70
N SER A 296 14.13 19.68 -16.84
CA SER A 296 13.65 19.30 -18.16
C SER A 296 14.76 18.71 -19.01
N ILE A 297 14.44 17.71 -19.81
CA ILE A 297 15.34 17.12 -20.80
C ILE A 297 14.63 16.98 -22.14
N THR A 298 15.35 17.23 -23.22
CA THR A 298 14.88 17.01 -24.59
C THR A 298 15.64 15.85 -25.20
N ILE A 299 14.90 14.86 -25.70
CA ILE A 299 15.40 13.68 -26.37
C ILE A 299 14.99 13.80 -27.84
N GLU A 300 15.94 13.67 -28.75
CA GLU A 300 15.70 13.69 -30.19
C GLU A 300 15.98 12.30 -30.77
N LEU A 301 14.96 11.70 -31.38
CA LEU A 301 15.05 10.43 -32.10
C LEU A 301 14.97 10.71 -33.60
N THR A 302 16.03 10.35 -34.31
CA THR A 302 16.11 10.49 -35.78
C THR A 302 16.02 9.16 -36.51
N ASP A 303 16.06 8.05 -35.79
CA ASP A 303 16.22 6.69 -36.30
C ASP A 303 15.01 5.79 -35.98
N LEU A 304 13.83 6.39 -35.80
CA LEU A 304 12.60 5.63 -35.54
C LEU A 304 12.26 4.68 -36.71
N PRO A 305 11.95 3.41 -36.44
CA PRO A 305 11.51 2.46 -37.47
C PRO A 305 10.20 2.90 -38.14
N GLU A 306 10.02 2.57 -39.43
CA GLU A 306 8.75 2.88 -40.12
C GLU A 306 7.54 2.21 -39.48
N GLU A 307 7.73 1.03 -38.87
CA GLU A 307 6.69 0.30 -38.15
C GLU A 307 6.13 1.10 -36.96
N SER A 308 7.00 1.83 -36.26
CA SER A 308 6.64 2.72 -35.15
C SER A 308 5.92 3.99 -35.62
N LEU A 309 5.93 4.29 -36.92
CA LEU A 309 5.36 5.50 -37.53
C LEU A 309 4.12 5.20 -38.40
N THR A 310 3.62 3.96 -38.39
CA THR A 310 2.57 3.46 -39.31
C THR A 310 1.26 4.26 -39.28
N GLU A 311 0.89 4.81 -38.12
CA GLU A 311 -0.34 5.58 -37.94
C GLU A 311 -0.17 7.08 -38.24
N ILE A 312 1.06 7.55 -38.48
CA ILE A 312 1.37 8.98 -38.62
C ILE A 312 1.14 9.46 -40.06
N ASP A 313 0.22 10.40 -40.23
CA ASP A 313 0.03 11.11 -41.48
C ASP A 313 1.16 12.13 -41.71
N ARG A 314 2.08 11.82 -42.61
CA ARG A 314 3.23 12.69 -42.95
C ARG A 314 2.80 14.05 -43.51
N SER A 315 1.57 14.19 -44.03
CA SER A 315 1.06 15.47 -44.54
C SER A 315 0.70 16.47 -43.42
N GLN A 316 0.54 15.99 -42.19
CA GLN A 316 0.18 16.79 -41.01
C GLN A 316 1.41 17.24 -40.21
N LEU A 317 2.62 16.96 -40.69
CA LEU A 317 3.87 17.39 -40.07
C LEU A 317 4.25 18.83 -40.51
N PRO A 318 4.84 19.65 -39.64
CA PRO A 318 5.26 19.34 -38.27
C PRO A 318 4.11 19.41 -37.26
N LEU A 319 4.16 18.53 -36.28
CA LEU A 319 3.22 18.49 -35.16
C LEU A 319 3.93 18.92 -33.87
N SER A 320 3.25 19.72 -33.04
CA SER A 320 3.68 20.05 -31.68
C SER A 320 2.50 19.87 -30.73
N LEU A 321 2.68 19.05 -29.70
CA LEU A 321 1.63 18.66 -28.78
C LEU A 321 2.12 18.78 -27.33
N PRO A 322 1.73 19.85 -26.61
CA PRO A 322 1.95 19.94 -25.17
C PRO A 322 0.92 19.06 -24.45
N LEU A 323 1.41 18.11 -23.67
CA LEU A 323 0.62 17.16 -22.89
C LEU A 323 0.92 17.41 -21.42
N ILE A 324 0.23 18.42 -20.89
CA ILE A 324 0.34 18.90 -19.51
C ILE A 324 -0.96 18.53 -18.79
N ALA A 325 -0.86 18.13 -17.52
CA ALA A 325 -2.06 17.81 -16.76
C ALA A 325 -2.99 19.05 -16.62
N PRO A 326 -4.32 18.90 -16.77
CA PRO A 326 -5.26 20.02 -16.73
C PRO A 326 -5.17 20.86 -15.45
N GLU A 327 -4.92 20.19 -14.33
CA GLU A 327 -4.72 20.83 -13.02
C GLU A 327 -3.51 21.77 -12.96
N ARG A 328 -2.47 21.48 -13.75
CA ARG A 328 -1.27 22.34 -13.87
C ARG A 328 -1.45 23.41 -14.95
N ALA A 329 -2.10 23.08 -16.06
CA ALA A 329 -2.39 24.03 -17.14
C ALA A 329 -3.21 25.24 -16.65
N ALA A 330 -4.15 25.03 -15.71
CA ALA A 330 -4.95 26.09 -15.10
C ALA A 330 -4.17 27.01 -14.15
N THR A 331 -2.96 26.62 -13.72
CA THR A 331 -2.15 27.40 -12.77
C THR A 331 -1.32 28.48 -13.47
N ASP A 332 -1.00 28.27 -14.76
CA ASP A 332 -0.25 29.24 -15.58
C ASP A 332 -1.13 30.39 -16.14
N THR A 333 -2.45 30.30 -15.99
CA THR A 333 -3.40 31.38 -16.35
C THR A 333 -4.05 31.95 -15.08
N GLN A 334 -3.41 32.91 -14.42
CA GLN A 334 -4.04 33.60 -13.29
C GLN A 334 -5.17 34.55 -13.73
N SER A 335 -6.20 34.61 -12.87
CA SER A 335 -7.26 35.64 -12.71
C SER A 335 -8.56 35.53 -13.53
N GLY A 336 -9.57 34.92 -12.90
CA GLY A 336 -10.99 35.03 -13.25
C GLY A 336 -11.86 34.37 -12.17
N PRO A 337 -13.03 34.94 -11.79
CA PRO A 337 -13.82 34.46 -10.67
C PRO A 337 -14.41 33.07 -10.96
N ARG A 338 -14.38 32.20 -9.95
CA ARG A 338 -15.03 30.89 -9.96
C ARG A 338 -16.52 31.07 -9.72
N ASP A 339 -17.31 31.01 -10.79
CA ASP A 339 -18.72 30.67 -10.69
C ASP A 339 -18.87 29.15 -10.82
N ASP A 340 -19.52 28.58 -9.81
CA ASP A 340 -19.99 27.21 -9.77
C ASP A 340 -21.02 26.99 -10.89
N VAL A 341 -20.62 26.27 -11.95
CA VAL A 341 -21.55 25.77 -12.96
C VAL A 341 -21.22 24.31 -13.23
N ASP A 342 -22.19 23.47 -12.94
CA ASP A 342 -22.32 22.10 -13.45
C ASP A 342 -21.90 22.03 -14.91
N SER A 343 -20.90 21.21 -15.21
CA SER A 343 -20.64 20.81 -16.58
C SER A 343 -20.62 19.30 -16.64
N ASP A 344 -21.76 18.76 -17.08
CA ASP A 344 -21.82 17.61 -17.96
C ASP A 344 -20.81 17.82 -19.09
N ILE A 345 -19.56 17.39 -18.88
CA ILE A 345 -18.59 17.26 -19.95
C ILE A 345 -18.90 15.91 -20.59
N GLU A 346 -19.78 15.94 -21.59
CA GLU A 346 -19.74 14.92 -22.64
C GLU A 346 -18.27 14.76 -23.08
N GLU A 347 -17.79 13.53 -23.06
CA GLU A 347 -16.47 13.10 -23.52
C GLU A 347 -16.31 13.42 -25.02
N GLN A 348 -16.13 14.69 -25.38
CA GLN A 348 -15.49 15.05 -26.63
C GLN A 348 -14.00 14.76 -26.43
N ASN A 349 -13.63 13.52 -26.67
CA ASN A 349 -12.24 13.09 -26.78
C ASN A 349 -11.65 13.92 -27.94
N PRO A 350 -10.82 14.96 -27.70
CA PRO A 350 -10.22 15.66 -28.81
C PRO A 350 -9.44 14.61 -29.60
N LEU A 351 -9.70 14.50 -30.91
CA LEU A 351 -8.95 13.60 -31.79
C LEU A 351 -7.48 14.03 -31.70
N CYS A 352 -6.74 13.40 -30.79
CA CYS A 352 -5.31 13.59 -30.71
C CYS A 352 -4.72 13.03 -32.00
N PRO A 353 -3.81 13.77 -32.65
CA PRO A 353 -3.12 13.28 -33.83
C PRO A 353 -2.39 11.98 -33.48
N ALA A 354 -2.23 11.10 -34.48
CA ALA A 354 -1.51 9.86 -34.28
C ALA A 354 -0.06 10.14 -33.85
N LEU A 355 0.38 9.42 -32.82
CA LEU A 355 1.70 9.55 -32.21
C LEU A 355 2.49 8.25 -32.44
N PRO A 356 3.84 8.28 -32.39
CA PRO A 356 4.65 7.09 -32.61
C PRO A 356 4.33 5.97 -31.62
N ASN A 357 4.34 4.72 -32.10
CA ASN A 357 4.16 3.53 -31.28
C ASN A 357 5.46 3.18 -30.51
N VAL A 358 5.87 4.07 -29.62
CA VAL A 358 7.03 3.87 -28.74
C VAL A 358 6.62 4.02 -27.29
N THR A 359 7.39 3.41 -26.40
CA THR A 359 7.17 3.37 -24.96
C THR A 359 8.38 3.93 -24.25
N LEU A 360 8.16 4.90 -23.36
CA LEU A 360 9.17 5.40 -22.45
C LEU A 360 9.29 4.45 -21.24
N VAL A 361 10.50 4.00 -20.96
CA VAL A 361 10.84 3.21 -19.77
C VAL A 361 11.62 4.08 -18.79
N TYR A 362 11.11 4.22 -17.58
CA TYR A 362 11.75 5.00 -16.52
C TYR A 362 11.56 4.36 -15.14
N TYR A 363 12.52 4.60 -14.24
CA TYR A 363 12.39 4.26 -12.83
C TYR A 363 11.96 5.48 -12.02
N SER A 364 10.98 5.28 -11.16
CA SER A 364 10.56 6.27 -10.17
C SER A 364 10.51 5.65 -8.77
N THR A 365 10.78 6.47 -7.76
CA THR A 365 10.68 6.03 -6.37
C THR A 365 9.40 6.60 -5.76
N ARG A 366 8.47 5.74 -5.37
CA ARG A 366 7.20 6.14 -4.75
C ARG A 366 7.23 5.89 -3.25
N ALA A 367 6.70 6.84 -2.49
CA ALA A 367 6.52 6.67 -1.06
C ALA A 367 5.23 5.87 -0.79
N VAL A 368 5.35 4.75 -0.10
CA VAL A 368 4.24 3.81 0.12
C VAL A 368 4.24 3.31 1.56
N ASP A 369 3.06 3.02 2.10
CA ASP A 369 2.95 2.17 3.28
C ASP A 369 2.37 0.83 2.86
N VAL A 370 2.89 -0.24 3.45
CA VAL A 370 2.67 -1.62 3.03
C VAL A 370 2.08 -2.39 4.20
N TYR A 371 0.96 -3.07 3.94
CA TYR A 371 0.27 -3.89 4.92
C TYR A 371 0.27 -5.32 4.40
N VAL A 372 0.93 -6.20 5.15
CA VAL A 372 1.25 -7.56 4.72
C VAL A 372 0.57 -8.57 5.64
N PRO A 373 0.03 -9.69 5.11
CA PRO A 373 -0.38 -10.80 5.93
C PRO A 373 0.82 -11.40 6.66
N ARG A 374 0.68 -11.63 7.96
CA ARG A 374 1.74 -12.21 8.79
C ARG A 374 2.15 -13.61 8.33
N SER A 375 1.23 -14.37 7.75
CA SER A 375 1.49 -15.71 7.19
C SER A 375 2.41 -15.72 5.96
N ARG A 376 2.72 -14.55 5.37
CA ARG A 376 3.47 -14.43 4.11
C ARG A 376 4.76 -13.63 4.20
N GLY A 377 4.98 -12.88 5.28
CA GLY A 377 6.14 -11.99 5.43
C GLY A 377 7.23 -12.58 6.32
N LEU A 378 8.47 -12.63 5.83
CA LEU A 378 9.67 -12.82 6.62
C LEU A 378 10.24 -11.44 7.00
N ILE A 379 10.39 -11.18 8.30
CA ILE A 379 10.99 -9.93 8.78
C ILE A 379 12.49 -10.11 8.98
N ARG A 380 13.28 -9.19 8.43
CA ARG A 380 14.71 -9.01 8.68
C ARG A 380 14.97 -7.68 9.35
N HIS A 381 16.04 -7.64 10.14
CA HIS A 381 16.49 -6.40 10.80
C HIS A 381 17.17 -5.46 9.79
N GLY A 382 16.95 -4.15 9.93
CA GLY A 382 17.77 -3.15 9.26
C GLY A 382 19.20 -3.08 9.83
N GLY A 383 20.12 -2.46 9.09
CA GLY A 383 21.54 -2.34 9.47
C GLY A 383 21.81 -1.57 10.78
N GLU A 384 20.83 -0.86 11.32
CA GLU A 384 20.91 -0.12 12.59
C GLU A 384 21.17 -0.99 13.83
N TYR A 385 20.85 -2.28 13.77
CA TYR A 385 21.10 -3.22 14.87
C TYR A 385 22.57 -3.64 15.00
N VAL A 386 23.35 -3.58 13.91
CA VAL A 386 24.80 -3.87 13.93
C VAL A 386 25.56 -2.84 14.77
N GLY A 387 25.03 -1.62 14.90
CA GLY A 387 25.73 -0.50 15.55
C GLY A 387 25.59 -0.42 17.07
N LYS A 388 24.63 -1.10 17.71
CA LYS A 388 24.42 -0.97 19.17
C LYS A 388 25.29 -1.92 20.00
N GLU A 389 25.46 -3.17 19.57
CA GLU A 389 26.35 -4.12 20.26
C GLU A 389 27.84 -3.84 19.98
N HIS A 390 28.20 -3.43 18.75
CA HIS A 390 29.57 -3.02 18.46
C HIS A 390 30.01 -1.74 19.19
N LYS A 391 29.10 -0.80 19.47
CA LYS A 391 29.44 0.37 20.29
C LYS A 391 29.69 0.02 21.75
N TRP A 392 29.04 -1.02 22.28
CA TRP A 392 29.30 -1.50 23.64
C TRP A 392 30.64 -2.25 23.73
N ASN A 393 30.95 -3.10 22.75
CA ASN A 393 32.22 -3.83 22.72
C ASN A 393 33.42 -2.92 22.41
N ALA A 394 33.28 -1.96 21.49
CA ALA A 394 34.35 -0.98 21.21
C ALA A 394 34.61 -0.03 22.40
N ALA A 395 33.58 0.31 23.18
CA ALA A 395 33.76 1.09 24.40
C ALA A 395 34.45 0.29 25.52
N GLN A 396 34.20 -1.03 25.61
CA GLN A 396 34.90 -1.89 26.56
C GLN A 396 36.35 -2.19 26.14
N GLU A 397 36.63 -2.35 24.84
CA GLU A 397 38.02 -2.52 24.35
C GLU A 397 38.84 -1.24 24.51
N SER A 398 38.24 -0.05 24.33
CA SER A 398 38.92 1.25 24.53
C SER A 398 39.16 1.66 26.00
N LEU A 399 38.62 0.89 26.96
CA LEU A 399 38.84 1.07 28.40
C LEU A 399 39.78 0.00 28.99
N SER A 400 40.29 -0.90 28.14
CA SER A 400 41.25 -1.95 28.49
C SER A 400 42.62 -1.80 27.81
N GLU A 401 42.83 -0.72 27.06
CA GLU A 401 44.15 -0.19 26.67
C GLU A 401 44.43 1.11 27.43
#